data_AF-A0A7J8E0D6-F1
#
_entry.id   AF-A0A7J8E0D6-F1
#
_cell.length_a   1.000
_cell.length_b   1.000
_cell.length_c   1.000
_cell.angle_alpha   90.00
_cell.angle_beta   90.00
_cell.angle_gamma   90.00
#
_symmetry.space_group_name_H-M   'P 1'
#
loop_
_entity.id
_entity.type
_entity.pdbx_description
1 polymer ?
#
loop_
_entity_poly.entity_id
_entity_poly.type
_entity_poly.pdbx_seq_one_letter_code
_entity_poly.pdbx_strand_id
1 'polypeptide(L)'
;MDILFRIRGGLDLAFQLATNNEIFIKKALKHVLSDLSTKLSSDALVFRIRHSSVYIWPNSDINSIPGELTDSSACKNIMRFIQVRKLLVDAIHNQLTDMEKCILKYMKGTSIVVPEPLHFLLPGEKNLVTISYPSGIPDGQLQAYRKELHDHFNLPHNRPYFKRSNAYHFPDEPYKDGYIRNPHAYLNPPNIETSMVSLIIIYGNVCGPGHIWLSSLYAGSDR
;
A
#
# COMPACT_ATOMS: atom_id res chain seq x y z
N MET A 1 -0.93 0.17 -19.99
CA MET A 1 -1.88 0.52 -18.90
C MET A 1 -1.73 -0.53 -17.82
N ASP A 2 -1.27 -0.09 -16.64
CA ASP A 2 -1.09 -0.97 -15.48
C ASP A 2 -2.37 -0.99 -14.65
N ILE A 3 -2.68 -2.13 -14.02
CA ILE A 3 -3.84 -2.30 -13.15
C ILE A 3 -3.35 -2.36 -11.70
N LEU A 4 -3.97 -1.59 -10.82
CA LEU A 4 -3.71 -1.60 -9.38
C LEU A 4 -4.81 -2.36 -8.64
N PHE A 5 -4.45 -3.43 -7.94
CA PHE A 5 -5.36 -4.13 -7.03
C PHE A 5 -5.17 -3.61 -5.60
N ARG A 6 -6.27 -3.18 -4.97
CA ARG A 6 -6.26 -2.70 -3.58
C ARG A 6 -7.10 -3.62 -2.70
N ILE A 7 -6.44 -4.49 -1.95
CA ILE A 7 -7.07 -5.36 -0.97
C ILE A 7 -7.32 -4.54 0.31
N ARG A 8 -8.54 -4.59 0.83
CA ARG A 8 -8.90 -3.99 2.13
C ARG A 8 -9.65 -5.02 2.95
N GLY A 9 -9.39 -5.02 4.25
CA GLY A 9 -10.03 -5.88 5.23
C GLY A 9 -9.57 -5.52 6.63
N GLY A 10 -10.27 -6.04 7.63
CA GLY A 10 -9.92 -5.95 9.03
C GLY A 10 -10.12 -7.30 9.69
N LEU A 11 -9.35 -7.57 10.74
CA LEU A 11 -9.46 -8.78 11.54
C LEU A 11 -9.46 -8.39 13.00
N ASP A 12 -10.46 -8.86 13.73
CA ASP A 12 -10.52 -8.72 15.18
C ASP A 12 -9.77 -9.90 15.81
N LEU A 13 -8.65 -9.59 16.45
CA LEU A 13 -7.80 -10.57 17.12
C LEU A 13 -7.95 -10.42 18.63
N ALA A 14 -8.35 -11.50 19.29
CA ALA A 14 -8.41 -11.61 20.74
C ALA A 14 -7.79 -12.94 21.17
N PHE A 15 -6.90 -12.89 22.16
CA PHE A 15 -6.29 -14.08 22.73
C PHE A 15 -6.12 -13.92 24.24
N GLN A 16 -6.33 -15.02 24.97
CA GLN A 16 -6.12 -15.05 26.41
C GLN A 16 -4.66 -15.40 26.71
N LEU A 17 -4.08 -14.71 27.70
CA LEU A 17 -2.72 -14.92 28.15
C LEU A 17 -2.75 -15.52 29.55
N ALA A 18 -2.08 -16.66 29.74
CA ALA A 18 -1.99 -17.31 31.05
C ALA A 18 -1.22 -16.45 32.08
N THR A 19 -0.27 -15.63 31.61
CA THR A 19 0.47 -14.67 32.44
C THR A 19 0.73 -13.38 31.65
N ASN A 20 0.69 -12.24 32.34
CA ASN A 20 0.89 -10.93 31.73
C ASN A 20 2.38 -10.58 31.63
N ASN A 21 3.10 -11.31 30.77
CA ASN A 21 4.54 -11.15 30.56
C ASN A 21 4.82 -10.89 29.07
N GLU A 22 5.67 -9.90 28.80
CA GLU A 22 6.08 -9.48 27.46
C GLU A 22 6.54 -10.66 26.58
N ILE A 23 7.30 -11.61 27.12
CA ILE A 23 7.80 -12.78 26.37
C ILE A 23 6.63 -13.65 25.89
N PHE A 24 5.65 -13.87 26.77
CA PHE A 24 4.47 -14.67 26.44
C PHE A 24 3.57 -13.95 25.43
N ILE A 25 3.43 -12.63 25.53
CA ILE A 25 2.68 -11.82 24.55
C ILE A 25 3.32 -11.92 23.18
N LYS A 26 4.64 -11.74 23.07
CA LYS A 26 5.35 -11.88 21.78
C LYS A 26 5.17 -13.27 21.20
N LYS A 27 5.24 -14.32 22.03
CA LYS A 27 5.04 -15.70 21.59
C LYS A 27 3.60 -15.97 21.13
N ALA A 28 2.62 -15.52 21.89
CA ALA A 28 1.20 -15.65 21.55
C ALA A 28 0.87 -14.91 20.25
N LEU A 29 1.38 -13.69 20.10
CA LEU A 29 1.19 -12.89 18.89
C LEU A 29 1.77 -13.57 17.65
N LYS A 30 3.01 -14.07 17.74
CA LYS A 30 3.62 -14.84 16.64
C LYS A 30 2.81 -16.07 16.27
N HIS A 31 2.29 -16.79 17.27
CA HIS A 31 1.46 -17.95 17.03
C HIS A 31 0.14 -17.58 16.34
N VAL A 32 -0.57 -16.56 16.82
CA VAL A 32 -1.83 -16.08 16.23
C VAL A 32 -1.63 -15.60 14.78
N LEU A 33 -0.55 -14.85 14.51
CA LEU A 33 -0.26 -14.37 13.15
C LEU A 33 0.17 -15.52 12.23
N SER A 34 0.90 -16.52 12.75
CA SER A 34 1.20 -17.75 12.02
C SER A 34 -0.06 -18.53 11.66
N ASP A 35 -0.99 -18.69 12.60
CA ASP A 35 -2.27 -19.38 12.37
C ASP A 35 -3.17 -18.60 11.38
N LEU A 36 -3.12 -17.27 11.45
CA LEU A 36 -3.80 -16.44 10.46
C LEU A 36 -3.17 -16.60 9.07
N SER A 37 -1.83 -16.65 9.00
CA SER A 37 -1.12 -16.92 7.76
C SER A 37 -1.54 -18.27 7.18
N THR A 38 -1.57 -19.35 7.96
CA THR A 38 -2.02 -20.66 7.44
C THR A 38 -3.48 -20.65 6.98
N LYS A 39 -4.37 -19.92 7.67
CA LYS A 39 -5.76 -19.73 7.23
C LYS A 39 -5.86 -18.95 5.91
N LEU A 40 -5.04 -17.91 5.72
CA LEU A 40 -5.00 -17.14 4.48
C LEU A 40 -4.48 -17.96 3.29
N SER A 41 -3.63 -18.96 3.54
CA SER A 41 -3.18 -19.91 2.51
C SER A 41 -4.19 -21.05 2.25
N SER A 42 -5.26 -21.15 3.03
CA SER A 42 -6.29 -22.19 2.88
C SER A 42 -7.44 -21.73 1.98
N ASP A 43 -8.36 -22.65 1.66
CA ASP A 43 -9.60 -22.36 0.93
C ASP A 43 -10.60 -21.51 1.72
N ALA A 44 -10.30 -21.16 2.97
CA ALA A 44 -11.12 -20.24 3.77
C ALA A 44 -11.02 -18.78 3.29
N LEU A 45 -9.96 -18.43 2.54
CA LEU A 45 -9.79 -17.07 2.02
C LEU A 45 -10.75 -16.81 0.86
N VAL A 46 -11.48 -15.69 0.95
CA VAL A 46 -12.40 -15.24 -0.11
C VAL A 46 -12.21 -13.75 -0.35
N PHE A 47 -12.03 -13.37 -1.61
CA PHE A 47 -12.04 -11.97 -2.05
C PHE A 47 -13.39 -11.61 -2.64
N ARG A 48 -13.92 -10.46 -2.24
CA ARG A 48 -15.09 -9.85 -2.88
C ARG A 48 -14.66 -8.65 -3.72
N ILE A 49 -15.07 -8.60 -4.98
CA ILE A 49 -14.83 -7.41 -5.81
C ILE A 49 -15.78 -6.30 -5.35
N ARG A 50 -15.24 -5.14 -4.99
CA ARG A 50 -16.03 -3.99 -4.55
C ARG A 50 -16.95 -3.51 -5.68
N HIS A 51 -18.19 -3.13 -5.34
CA HIS A 51 -19.24 -2.74 -6.30
C HIS A 51 -19.63 -3.84 -7.31
N SER A 52 -19.43 -5.10 -6.94
CA SER A 52 -19.83 -6.27 -7.72
C SER A 52 -20.36 -7.37 -6.79
N SER A 53 -21.11 -8.32 -7.36
CA SER A 53 -21.56 -9.56 -6.72
C SER A 53 -20.56 -10.71 -6.85
N VAL A 54 -19.37 -10.45 -7.42
CA VAL A 54 -18.35 -11.46 -7.68
C VAL A 54 -17.52 -11.75 -6.42
N TYR A 55 -17.40 -13.04 -6.10
CA TYR A 55 -16.53 -13.60 -5.07
C TYR A 55 -15.48 -14.51 -5.71
N ILE A 56 -14.28 -14.51 -5.15
CA ILE A 56 -13.13 -15.27 -5.65
C ILE A 56 -12.51 -16.03 -4.49
N TRP A 57 -12.40 -17.34 -4.64
CA TRP A 57 -11.56 -18.18 -3.79
C TRP A 57 -10.18 -18.29 -4.46
N PRO A 58 -9.14 -17.63 -3.93
CA PRO A 58 -7.86 -17.55 -4.61
C PRO A 58 -7.06 -18.85 -4.55
N ASN A 59 -7.29 -19.65 -3.49
CA ASN A 59 -6.54 -20.88 -3.22
C ASN A 59 -7.26 -22.15 -3.68
N SER A 60 -8.55 -22.05 -4.04
CA SER A 60 -9.30 -23.21 -4.51
C SER A 60 -9.16 -23.37 -6.02
N ASP A 61 -9.03 -24.63 -6.45
CA ASP A 61 -8.97 -25.00 -7.86
C ASP A 61 -10.35 -25.01 -8.55
N ILE A 62 -11.41 -24.60 -7.83
CA ILE A 62 -12.80 -24.94 -8.18
C ILE A 62 -13.35 -24.15 -9.39
N ASN A 63 -12.76 -23.03 -9.83
CA ASN A 63 -13.33 -22.28 -10.98
C ASN A 63 -12.28 -21.56 -11.84
N SER A 64 -11.45 -22.31 -12.56
CA SER A 64 -10.79 -21.76 -13.74
C SER A 64 -10.65 -22.80 -14.83
N ILE A 65 -11.74 -23.13 -15.53
CA ILE A 65 -11.64 -23.68 -16.88
C ILE A 65 -11.36 -22.47 -17.79
N PRO A 66 -10.13 -22.29 -18.30
CA PRO A 66 -9.80 -21.10 -19.11
C PRO A 66 -10.54 -21.09 -20.46
N GLY A 67 -11.17 -22.20 -20.84
CA GLY A 67 -11.76 -22.43 -22.16
C GLY A 67 -13.15 -21.86 -22.40
N GLU A 68 -13.86 -21.36 -21.39
CA GLU A 68 -15.27 -20.93 -21.54
C GLU A 68 -15.47 -19.40 -21.60
N LEU A 69 -14.42 -18.62 -21.39
CA LEU A 69 -14.51 -17.16 -21.28
C LEU A 69 -13.66 -16.51 -22.36
N THR A 70 -14.30 -16.17 -23.47
CA THR A 70 -13.69 -15.52 -24.64
C THR A 70 -13.31 -14.06 -24.34
N ASP A 71 -12.29 -13.57 -25.06
CA ASP A 71 -11.69 -12.22 -24.93
C ASP A 71 -12.66 -11.04 -25.14
N SER A 72 -13.89 -11.31 -25.61
CA SER A 72 -14.95 -10.34 -25.85
C SER A 72 -15.91 -10.15 -24.67
N SER A 73 -15.77 -10.92 -23.58
CA SER A 73 -16.66 -10.79 -22.42
C SER A 73 -16.33 -9.58 -21.53
N ALA A 74 -17.37 -8.98 -20.94
CA ALA A 74 -17.23 -7.92 -19.92
C ALA A 74 -16.37 -8.35 -18.70
N CYS A 75 -16.11 -9.65 -18.57
CA CYS A 75 -15.30 -10.29 -17.55
C CYS A 75 -13.79 -10.32 -17.87
N LYS A 76 -13.29 -9.68 -18.93
CA LYS A 76 -11.85 -9.62 -19.25
C LYS A 76 -10.98 -9.13 -18.07
N ASN A 77 -11.49 -8.18 -17.28
CA ASN A 77 -10.81 -7.73 -16.07
C ASN A 77 -10.76 -8.82 -14.98
N ILE A 78 -11.80 -9.67 -14.90
CA ILE A 78 -11.91 -10.81 -13.99
C ILE A 78 -10.94 -11.94 -14.40
N MET A 79 -10.71 -12.16 -15.70
CA MET A 79 -9.75 -13.15 -16.18
C MET A 79 -8.31 -12.85 -15.74
N ARG A 80 -7.94 -11.56 -15.66
CA ARG A 80 -6.65 -11.15 -15.09
C ARG A 80 -6.54 -11.50 -13.60
N PHE A 81 -7.64 -11.48 -12.83
CA PHE A 81 -7.62 -11.90 -11.43
C PHE A 81 -7.19 -13.35 -11.26
N ILE A 82 -7.63 -14.27 -12.14
CA ILE A 82 -7.26 -15.69 -12.10
C ILE A 82 -5.73 -15.84 -12.16
N GLN A 83 -5.08 -15.05 -13.00
CA GLN A 83 -3.63 -15.05 -13.18
C GLN A 83 -2.88 -14.39 -12.00
N VAL A 84 -3.50 -13.41 -11.33
CA VAL A 84 -2.87 -12.70 -10.20
C VAL A 84 -3.28 -13.19 -8.82
N ARG A 85 -4.10 -14.26 -8.71
CA ARG A 85 -4.56 -14.83 -7.42
C ARG A 85 -3.42 -15.01 -6.43
N LYS A 86 -2.34 -15.66 -6.87
CA LYS A 86 -1.15 -15.90 -6.07
C LYS A 86 -0.49 -14.59 -5.61
N LEU A 87 -0.35 -13.61 -6.50
CA LEU A 87 0.23 -12.30 -6.16
C LEU A 87 -0.59 -11.56 -5.11
N LEU A 88 -1.93 -11.67 -5.14
CA LEU A 88 -2.81 -11.08 -4.14
C LEU A 88 -2.63 -11.74 -2.77
N VAL A 89 -2.55 -13.08 -2.74
CA VAL A 89 -2.32 -13.83 -1.51
C VAL A 89 -0.94 -13.51 -0.93
N ASP A 90 0.10 -13.54 -1.77
CA ASP A 90 1.47 -13.20 -1.39
C ASP A 90 1.57 -11.77 -0.83
N ALA A 91 0.84 -10.80 -1.42
CA ALA A 91 0.79 -9.43 -0.92
C ALA A 91 0.21 -9.34 0.51
N ILE A 92 -0.81 -10.14 0.83
CA ILE A 92 -1.38 -10.20 2.19
C ILE A 92 -0.38 -10.82 3.16
N HIS A 93 0.32 -11.89 2.78
CA HIS A 93 1.34 -12.51 3.63
C HIS A 93 2.50 -11.56 3.92
N ASN A 94 2.97 -10.83 2.91
CA ASN A 94 4.01 -9.82 3.08
C ASN A 94 3.55 -8.72 4.03
N GLN A 95 2.33 -8.20 3.83
CA GLN A 95 1.76 -7.20 4.73
C GLN A 95 1.60 -7.72 6.16
N LEU A 96 1.14 -8.96 6.36
CA LEU A 96 0.99 -9.58 7.68
C LEU A 96 2.34 -9.68 8.40
N THR A 97 3.38 -10.06 7.67
CA THR A 97 4.76 -10.11 8.16
C THR A 97 5.25 -8.72 8.59
N ASP A 98 4.97 -7.69 7.81
CA ASP A 98 5.36 -6.31 8.15
C ASP A 98 4.56 -5.74 9.32
N MET A 99 3.29 -6.14 9.46
CA MET A 99 2.49 -5.85 10.64
C MET A 99 3.09 -6.51 11.89
N GLU A 100 3.50 -7.78 11.82
CA GLU A 100 4.21 -8.45 12.93
C GLU A 100 5.45 -7.66 13.36
N LYS A 101 6.33 -7.33 12.39
CA LYS A 101 7.55 -6.55 12.66
C LYS A 101 7.24 -5.21 13.32
N CYS A 102 6.21 -4.52 12.83
CA CYS A 102 5.78 -3.24 13.39
C CYS A 102 5.34 -3.39 14.86
N ILE A 103 4.49 -4.37 15.17
CA ILE A 103 4.05 -4.61 16.55
C ILE A 103 5.24 -4.91 17.43
N LEU A 104 6.10 -5.85 17.04
CA LEU A 104 7.24 -6.27 17.84
C LEU A 104 8.26 -5.15 18.08
N LYS A 105 8.43 -4.23 17.11
CA LYS A 105 9.34 -3.08 17.20
C LYS A 105 8.84 -2.00 18.17
N TYR A 106 7.53 -1.77 18.22
CA TYR A 106 6.94 -0.63 18.94
C TYR A 106 6.14 -1.00 20.18
N MET A 107 5.97 -2.29 20.47
CA MET A 107 5.35 -2.76 21.70
C MET A 107 6.15 -2.28 22.93
N LYS A 108 5.46 -1.78 23.95
CA LYS A 108 6.07 -1.34 25.21
C LYS A 108 5.48 -2.15 26.37
N GLY A 109 6.31 -2.99 26.99
CA GLY A 109 5.85 -3.95 28.00
C GLY A 109 4.78 -4.85 27.42
N THR A 110 3.55 -4.73 27.93
CA THR A 110 2.40 -5.55 27.53
C THR A 110 1.43 -4.82 26.60
N SER A 111 1.71 -3.54 26.27
CA SER A 111 0.85 -2.72 25.42
C SER A 111 1.19 -2.92 23.94
N ILE A 112 0.28 -3.57 23.21
CA ILE A 112 0.35 -3.79 21.77
C ILE A 112 -0.09 -2.52 21.02
N VAL A 113 0.60 -2.20 19.94
CA VAL A 113 0.20 -1.15 18.99
C VAL A 113 -0.50 -1.79 17.79
N VAL A 114 -1.46 -1.10 17.18
CA VAL A 114 -2.12 -1.56 15.96
C VAL A 114 -1.36 -1.01 14.75
N PRO A 115 -0.83 -1.84 13.83
CA PRO A 115 -0.19 -1.34 12.62
C PRO A 115 -1.20 -0.81 11.60
N GLU A 116 -0.88 0.33 10.99
CA GLU A 116 -1.61 1.01 9.94
C GLU A 116 -0.80 0.96 8.64
N PRO A 117 -1.21 0.15 7.65
CA PRO A 117 -0.55 0.10 6.34
C PRO A 117 -0.84 1.39 5.55
N LEU A 118 0.22 2.09 5.13
CA LEU A 118 0.14 3.26 4.26
C LEU A 118 0.93 3.01 2.98
N HIS A 119 0.39 3.47 1.85
CA HIS A 119 0.99 3.28 0.54
C HIS A 119 1.67 4.57 0.09
N PHE A 120 2.85 4.48 -0.52
CA PHE A 120 3.66 5.63 -0.95
C PHE A 120 4.10 5.43 -2.40
N LEU A 121 3.97 6.47 -3.21
CA LEU A 121 4.56 6.52 -4.55
C LEU A 121 5.90 7.24 -4.47
N LEU A 122 6.99 6.50 -4.64
CA LEU A 122 8.34 7.06 -4.56
C LEU A 122 8.81 7.59 -5.92
N PRO A 123 9.72 8.57 -5.96
CA PRO A 123 10.28 9.06 -7.23
C PRO A 123 11.02 7.95 -7.97
N GLY A 124 10.81 7.82 -9.28
CA GLY A 124 11.46 6.77 -10.07
C GLY A 124 10.72 5.43 -10.03
N GLU A 125 9.85 5.22 -9.03
CA GLU A 125 9.11 3.97 -8.87
C GLU A 125 7.79 3.97 -9.64
N LYS A 126 7.47 2.82 -10.25
CA LYS A 126 6.17 2.60 -10.90
C LYS A 126 5.13 2.04 -9.93
N ASN A 127 5.59 1.30 -8.93
CA ASN A 127 4.75 0.59 -7.97
C ASN A 127 4.68 1.35 -6.65
N LEU A 128 3.58 1.16 -5.92
CA LEU A 128 3.44 1.69 -4.58
C LEU A 128 4.24 0.85 -3.58
N VAL A 129 4.88 1.54 -2.64
CA VAL A 129 5.54 0.93 -1.48
C VAL A 129 4.59 0.99 -0.30
N THR A 130 4.40 -0.13 0.41
CA THR A 130 3.55 -0.18 1.61
C THR A 130 4.41 -0.18 2.86
N ILE A 131 4.11 0.71 3.80
CA ILE A 131 4.79 0.82 5.10
C ILE A 131 3.77 0.69 6.22
N SER A 132 4.02 -0.21 7.18
CA SER A 132 3.18 -0.43 8.36
C SER A 132 3.58 0.50 9.50
N TYR A 133 2.79 1.54 9.76
CA TYR A 133 3.03 2.50 10.83
C TYR A 133 2.33 2.11 12.15
N PRO A 134 2.95 2.27 13.32
CA PRO A 134 2.25 2.03 14.59
C PRO A 134 1.20 3.13 14.84
N SER A 135 -0.08 2.74 14.92
CA SER A 135 -1.17 3.63 15.30
C SER A 135 -0.94 4.22 16.69
N GLY A 136 -1.35 5.47 16.89
CA GLY A 136 -1.16 6.22 18.14
C GLY A 136 0.23 6.80 18.36
N ILE A 137 1.25 6.44 17.57
CA ILE A 137 2.58 7.06 17.65
C ILE A 137 2.71 8.18 16.60
N PRO A 138 2.87 9.45 17.01
CA PRO A 138 2.90 10.59 16.10
C PRO A 138 4.17 10.64 15.26
N ASP A 139 4.09 11.30 14.10
CA ASP A 139 5.18 11.43 13.14
C ASP A 139 6.48 11.98 13.74
N GLY A 140 6.42 12.82 14.77
CA GLY A 140 7.61 13.35 15.45
C GLY A 140 8.49 12.28 16.07
N GLN A 141 7.89 11.20 16.60
CA GLN A 141 8.62 10.11 17.25
C GLN A 141 9.14 9.05 16.27
N LEU A 142 8.70 9.10 15.01
CA LEU A 142 9.03 8.10 13.98
C LEU A 142 10.15 8.57 13.03
N GLN A 143 10.89 9.62 13.41
CA GLN A 143 11.94 10.17 12.55
C GLN A 143 13.08 9.17 12.31
N ALA A 144 13.54 8.45 13.33
CA ALA A 144 14.60 7.45 13.18
C ALA A 144 14.20 6.34 12.20
N TYR A 145 12.98 5.82 12.35
CA TYR A 145 12.43 4.82 11.43
C TYR A 145 12.31 5.35 10.00
N ARG A 146 11.89 6.61 9.80
CA ARG A 146 11.87 7.19 8.46
C ARG A 146 13.27 7.34 7.86
N LYS A 147 14.31 7.65 8.65
CA LYS A 147 15.69 7.65 8.14
C LYS A 147 16.11 6.26 7.66
N GLU A 148 15.82 5.22 8.44
CA GLU A 148 16.05 3.82 8.01
C GLU A 148 15.34 3.51 6.67
N LEU A 149 14.11 3.98 6.48
CA LEU A 149 13.38 3.82 5.22
C LEU A 149 14.05 4.61 4.08
N HIS A 150 14.54 5.82 4.33
CA HIS A 150 15.29 6.56 3.32
C HIS A 150 16.53 5.82 2.88
N ASP A 151 17.31 5.29 3.82
CA ASP A 151 18.50 4.47 3.53
C ASP A 151 18.10 3.22 2.74
N HIS A 152 17.03 2.53 3.15
CA HIS A 152 16.56 1.32 2.49
C HIS A 152 16.12 1.54 1.03
N PHE A 153 15.47 2.68 0.75
CA PHE A 153 15.00 3.04 -0.59
C PHE A 153 15.96 3.97 -1.36
N ASN A 154 17.19 4.16 -0.86
CA ASN A 154 18.20 5.05 -1.45
C ASN A 154 17.67 6.48 -1.74
N LEU A 155 16.86 7.02 -0.82
CA LEU A 155 16.24 8.33 -0.96
C LEU A 155 17.06 9.42 -0.24
N PRO A 156 17.15 10.63 -0.81
CA PRO A 156 17.86 11.72 -0.16
C PRO A 156 17.15 12.15 1.13
N HIS A 157 17.93 12.57 2.13
CA HIS A 157 17.44 13.00 3.45
C HIS A 157 16.95 14.46 3.49
N ASN A 158 16.93 15.14 2.35
CA ASN A 158 16.64 16.57 2.23
C ASN A 158 15.14 16.90 2.19
N ARG A 159 14.25 15.92 2.00
CA ARG A 159 12.80 16.11 2.01
C ARG A 159 12.07 14.93 2.63
N PRO A 160 10.91 15.13 3.28
CA PRO A 160 10.15 14.02 3.84
C PRO A 160 9.48 13.21 2.74
N TYR A 161 9.69 11.89 2.70
CA TYR A 161 8.93 10.98 1.83
C TYR A 161 7.87 10.18 2.60
N PHE A 162 8.24 9.62 3.75
CA PHE A 162 7.39 8.69 4.48
C PHE A 162 6.60 9.31 5.64
N LYS A 163 6.25 10.60 5.58
CA LYS A 163 5.28 11.15 6.55
C LYS A 163 3.88 10.64 6.23
N ARG A 164 2.99 10.50 7.23
CA ARG A 164 1.63 10.02 6.96
C ARG A 164 0.87 10.89 5.95
N SER A 165 1.13 12.20 5.97
CA SER A 165 0.58 13.17 5.00
C SER A 165 1.03 12.96 3.56
N ASN A 166 2.09 12.18 3.34
CA ASN A 166 2.65 11.92 2.02
C ASN A 166 2.19 10.57 1.45
N ALA A 167 1.32 9.86 2.17
CA ALA A 167 0.72 8.64 1.66
C ALA A 167 -0.02 8.94 0.34
N TYR A 168 0.05 7.99 -0.57
CA TYR A 168 -0.58 8.05 -1.88
C TYR A 168 -2.09 8.20 -1.73
N HIS A 169 -2.62 9.28 -2.28
CA HIS A 169 -4.04 9.51 -2.40
C HIS A 169 -4.58 8.75 -3.61
N PHE A 170 -5.49 7.82 -3.39
CA PHE A 170 -6.05 7.03 -4.48
C PHE A 170 -7.09 7.85 -5.26
N PRO A 171 -7.08 7.81 -6.61
CA PRO A 171 -8.00 8.61 -7.43
C PRO A 171 -9.49 8.37 -7.17
N ASP A 172 -9.85 7.20 -6.64
CA ASP A 172 -11.22 6.82 -6.31
C ASP A 172 -11.70 7.37 -4.95
N GLU A 173 -10.83 8.00 -4.17
CA GLU A 173 -11.15 8.56 -2.86
C GLU A 173 -11.35 10.08 -2.96
N PRO A 174 -12.51 10.64 -2.56
CA PRO A 174 -12.66 12.08 -2.49
C PRO A 174 -11.88 12.65 -1.30
N TYR A 175 -11.31 13.86 -1.45
CA TYR A 175 -10.78 14.62 -0.32
C TYR A 175 -11.94 15.08 0.58
N LYS A 176 -11.82 14.81 1.89
CA LYS A 176 -12.87 15.12 2.88
C LYS A 176 -13.12 16.62 3.06
N ASP A 177 -12.15 17.45 2.73
CA ASP A 177 -12.22 18.91 2.86
C ASP A 177 -12.82 19.58 1.61
N GLY A 178 -13.12 18.81 0.56
CA GLY A 178 -13.76 19.29 -0.66
C GLY A 178 -12.87 20.08 -1.62
N TYR A 179 -11.58 20.25 -1.31
CA TYR A 179 -10.68 21.04 -2.14
C TYR A 179 -10.03 20.21 -3.25
N ILE A 180 -9.99 20.77 -4.46
CA ILE A 180 -9.29 20.16 -5.61
C ILE A 180 -7.77 20.24 -5.39
N ARG A 181 -7.06 19.15 -5.69
CA ARG A 181 -5.59 19.09 -5.69
C ARG A 181 -5.05 19.06 -7.10
N ASN A 182 -3.92 19.72 -7.30
CA ASN A 182 -3.17 19.73 -8.57
C ASN A 182 -4.08 20.01 -9.81
N PRO A 183 -4.87 21.10 -9.84
CA PRO A 183 -5.79 21.36 -10.96
C PRO A 183 -5.06 21.52 -12.30
N HIS A 184 -3.78 21.91 -12.25
CA HIS A 184 -2.92 22.04 -13.43
C HIS A 184 -2.48 20.69 -14.04
N ALA A 185 -2.60 19.57 -13.31
CA ALA A 185 -2.10 18.28 -13.76
C ALA A 185 -2.86 17.69 -14.96
N TYR A 186 -4.09 18.17 -15.19
CA TYR A 186 -4.94 17.74 -16.30
C TYR A 186 -5.13 18.82 -17.37
N LEU A 187 -4.33 19.90 -17.31
CA LEU A 187 -4.32 20.91 -18.37
C LEU A 187 -3.39 20.46 -19.49
N ASN A 188 -3.76 20.81 -20.73
CA ASN A 188 -2.87 20.61 -21.85
C ASN A 188 -1.62 21.50 -21.69
N PRO A 189 -0.42 20.96 -21.97
CA PRO A 189 0.78 21.79 -21.96
C PRO A 189 0.64 22.92 -22.99
N PRO A 190 1.18 24.11 -22.70
CA PRO A 190 1.14 25.22 -23.64
C PRO A 190 1.91 24.87 -24.93
N ASN A 191 1.41 25.32 -26.07
CA ASN A 191 2.02 25.06 -27.37
C ASN A 191 3.25 25.98 -27.59
N ILE A 192 4.37 25.63 -26.95
CA ILE A 192 5.64 26.36 -27.05
C ILE A 192 6.74 25.35 -27.42
N GLU A 193 7.29 25.48 -28.63
CA GLU A 193 8.14 24.44 -29.25
C GLU A 193 9.55 24.34 -28.66
N THR A 194 10.03 25.31 -27.87
CA THR A 194 11.43 25.37 -27.39
C THR A 194 11.60 25.79 -25.92
N SER A 195 10.54 25.74 -25.10
CA SER A 195 10.63 26.13 -23.69
C SER A 195 10.78 24.93 -22.75
N MET A 196 11.61 25.08 -21.74
CA MET A 196 11.64 24.20 -20.58
C MET A 196 10.46 24.51 -19.66
N VAL A 197 9.55 23.55 -19.47
CA VAL A 197 8.38 23.70 -18.58
C VAL A 197 8.74 23.16 -17.19
N SER A 198 8.64 24.01 -16.17
CA SER A 198 8.80 23.61 -14.76
C SER A 198 7.45 23.67 -14.05
N LEU A 199 7.01 22.54 -13.47
CA LEU A 199 5.72 22.41 -12.78
C LEU A 199 5.93 22.07 -11.31
N ILE A 200 5.02 22.55 -10.45
CA ILE A 200 5.00 22.22 -9.03
C ILE A 200 3.95 21.13 -8.82
N ILE A 201 4.40 19.91 -8.53
CA ILE A 201 3.53 18.79 -8.16
C ILE A 201 3.71 18.50 -6.68
N ILE A 202 2.60 18.45 -5.94
CA ILE A 202 2.60 17.95 -4.57
C ILE A 202 2.60 16.42 -4.63
N TYR A 203 3.79 15.82 -4.48
CA TYR A 203 3.99 14.37 -4.43
C TYR A 203 3.24 13.78 -3.22
N GLY A 204 2.34 12.82 -3.49
CA GLY A 204 1.34 12.29 -2.55
C GLY A 204 -0.09 12.43 -3.06
N ASN A 205 -0.36 13.43 -3.91
CA ASN A 205 -1.67 13.70 -4.52
C ASN A 205 -1.68 13.37 -6.03
N VAL A 206 -0.80 12.47 -6.47
CA VAL A 206 -0.64 12.12 -7.89
C VAL A 206 -1.65 11.03 -8.21
N CYS A 207 -2.72 11.37 -8.94
CA CYS A 207 -3.66 10.39 -9.45
C CYS A 207 -3.07 9.73 -10.73
N GLY A 208 -2.77 8.44 -10.72
CA GLY A 208 -2.39 7.71 -11.95
C GLY A 208 -3.59 7.36 -12.85
N PRO A 209 -3.39 6.86 -14.09
CA PRO A 209 -2.23 6.96 -14.97
C PRO A 209 -2.52 7.85 -16.19
N GLY A 210 -1.70 8.87 -16.36
CA GLY A 210 -1.63 9.74 -17.53
C GLY A 210 -0.30 10.47 -17.45
N HIS A 211 0.49 10.37 -18.50
CA HIS A 211 1.83 10.91 -18.65
C HIS A 211 2.00 12.31 -18.04
N ILE A 212 3.08 12.51 -17.28
CA ILE A 212 4.18 13.47 -17.53
C ILE A 212 5.27 13.12 -16.50
N TRP A 213 6.34 12.47 -16.97
CA TRP A 213 7.60 12.45 -16.23
C TRP A 213 8.26 13.80 -16.46
N LEU A 214 8.18 14.70 -15.47
CA LEU A 214 9.15 15.78 -15.35
C LEU A 214 10.14 15.34 -14.29
N SER A 215 11.29 14.88 -14.79
CA SER A 215 12.52 14.71 -14.05
C SER A 215 12.72 15.89 -13.09
N SER A 216 12.96 15.58 -11.81
CA SER A 216 13.49 16.53 -10.82
C SER A 216 14.58 17.37 -11.45
N LEU A 217 14.38 18.70 -11.55
CA LEU A 217 15.52 19.58 -11.60
C LEU A 217 16.03 19.77 -10.17
N TYR A 218 17.24 19.29 -9.94
CA TYR A 218 18.10 19.83 -8.90
C TYR A 218 18.21 21.34 -9.14
N ALA A 219 17.71 22.13 -8.19
CA ALA A 219 18.14 23.51 -8.06
C ALA A 219 19.56 23.49 -7.47
N GLY A 220 20.55 23.58 -8.36
CA GLY A 220 21.92 23.92 -8.01
C GLY A 220 22.29 25.19 -8.77
N SER A 221 21.95 26.35 -8.22
CA SER A 221 22.62 27.62 -8.54
C SER A 221 23.25 28.11 -7.25
N ASP A 222 24.57 28.08 -7.21
CA ASP A 222 25.43 29.23 -6.87
C ASP A 222 26.82 28.73 -6.42
N ARG A 223 27.76 28.69 -7.38
CA ARG A 223 28.97 29.53 -7.44
C ARG A 223 29.78 29.20 -8.69
#